data_AF-A0A7C4BUY6-F1
#
_entry.id   AF-A0A7C4BUY6-F1
#
_cell.length_a   1.000
_cell.length_b   1.000
_cell.length_c   1.000
_cell.angle_alpha   90.00
_cell.angle_beta   90.00
_cell.angle_gamma   90.00
#
_symmetry.space_group_name_H-M   'P 1'
#
loop_
_entity.id
_entity.type
_entity.pdbx_description
1 polymer ?
#
loop_
_entity_poly.entity_id
_entity_poly.type
_entity_poly.pdbx_seq_one_letter_code
_entity_poly.pdbx_strand_id
1 'polypeptide(L)'
;MKPLLLLVTFLLWALAAFPQVQIPPLFATPYLAAHPESVFYIAIVAEILEGWAIPAADARGKGVLPTRISVESAPGLVFGEVLYPQPQKKWLEFAKTYLEVYTGQVVFIVPVHVEKDAPLGLRTIHLRLEYQACEAKLCLLPEVLELTIAVFIFPKPGASTSLSASPQARRVNHPPRLQWTLR
;
A
#
# COMPACT_ATOMS: atom_id res chain seq x y z
N MET A 1 39.64 -5.46 59.93
CA MET A 1 39.35 -6.38 58.81
C MET A 1 37.87 -6.34 58.38
N LYS A 2 37.28 -5.15 58.20
CA LYS A 2 35.87 -4.94 57.77
C LYS A 2 35.62 -3.94 56.60
N PRO A 3 36.60 -3.22 56.00
CA PRO A 3 36.29 -2.24 54.94
C PRO A 3 36.17 -2.85 53.54
N LEU A 4 36.81 -4.01 53.29
CA LEU A 4 36.82 -4.65 51.97
C LEU A 4 35.47 -5.30 51.60
N LEU A 5 34.68 -5.72 52.59
CA LEU A 5 33.39 -6.37 52.37
C LEU A 5 32.28 -5.37 51.98
N LEU A 6 32.40 -4.09 52.34
CA LEU A 6 31.43 -3.03 52.02
C LEU A 6 31.59 -2.44 50.61
N LEU A 7 32.79 -2.52 50.03
CA LEU A 7 33.06 -2.05 48.66
C LEU A 7 32.55 -3.05 47.60
N VAL A 8 32.61 -4.34 47.89
CA VAL A 8 32.15 -5.40 46.96
C VAL A 8 30.62 -5.40 46.84
N THR A 9 29.89 -5.11 47.91
CA THR A 9 28.42 -5.01 47.86
C THR A 9 27.92 -3.79 47.09
N PHE A 10 28.66 -2.67 47.14
CA PHE A 10 28.32 -1.47 46.36
C PHE A 10 28.57 -1.68 44.85
N LEU A 11 29.60 -2.43 44.48
CA LEU A 11 29.89 -2.76 43.08
C LEU A 11 28.84 -3.69 42.45
N LEU A 12 28.23 -4.59 43.23
CA LEU A 12 27.18 -5.50 42.74
C LEU A 12 25.84 -4.82 42.45
N TRP A 13 25.54 -3.67 43.07
CA TRP A 13 24.28 -2.94 42.82
C TRP A 13 24.31 -2.09 41.54
N ALA A 14 25.49 -1.79 40.99
CA ALA A 14 25.62 -0.89 39.84
C ALA A 14 25.28 -1.54 38.48
N LEU A 15 25.10 -2.87 38.41
CA LEU A 15 24.90 -3.61 37.15
C LEU A 15 23.44 -3.90 36.78
N ALA A 16 22.45 -3.42 37.55
CA ALA A 16 21.04 -3.79 37.34
C ALA A 16 20.18 -2.73 36.63
N ALA A 17 20.76 -1.71 36.00
CA ALA A 17 20.01 -0.78 35.17
C ALA A 17 19.82 -1.34 33.75
N PHE A 18 19.01 -2.40 33.61
CA PHE A 18 18.54 -2.82 32.28
C PHE A 18 17.50 -1.79 31.80
N PRO A 19 17.73 -1.07 30.69
CA PRO A 19 16.69 -0.22 30.12
C PRO A 19 15.51 -1.11 29.72
N GLN A 20 14.37 -0.93 30.39
CA GLN A 20 13.14 -1.64 30.00
C GLN A 20 12.60 -1.00 28.73
N VAL A 21 12.64 -1.76 27.61
CA VAL A 21 12.00 -1.35 26.36
C VAL A 21 10.49 -1.40 26.59
N GLN A 22 9.87 -0.24 26.83
CA GLN A 22 8.43 -0.11 26.93
C GLN A 22 7.84 -0.06 25.52
N ILE A 23 7.18 -1.13 25.09
CA ILE A 23 6.45 -1.16 23.81
C ILE A 23 5.23 -0.23 23.96
N PRO A 24 5.00 0.72 23.04
CA PRO A 24 3.84 1.60 23.13
C PRO A 24 2.54 0.79 23.05
N PRO A 25 1.49 1.17 23.80
CA PRO A 25 0.23 0.43 23.86
C PRO A 25 -0.70 0.70 22.65
N LEU A 26 -0.30 1.57 21.73
CA LEU A 26 -1.10 2.00 20.58
C LEU A 26 -0.28 1.93 19.30
N PHE A 27 -0.86 1.28 18.29
CA PHE A 27 -0.37 1.28 16.91
C PHE A 27 -1.49 1.81 16.02
N ALA A 28 -1.15 2.71 15.10
CA ALA A 28 -2.08 3.24 14.12
C ALA A 28 -1.38 3.27 12.76
N THR A 29 -2.11 2.87 11.72
CA THR A 29 -1.64 2.90 10.33
C THR A 29 -2.66 3.66 9.50
N PRO A 30 -2.27 4.73 8.80
CA PRO A 30 -3.18 5.44 7.93
C PRO A 30 -3.46 4.63 6.66
N TYR A 31 -4.69 4.72 6.15
CA TYR A 31 -5.10 4.17 4.87
C TYR A 31 -5.87 5.22 4.07
N LEU A 32 -5.88 5.11 2.74
CA LEU A 32 -6.84 5.85 1.93
C LEU A 32 -8.25 5.37 2.31
N ALA A 33 -9.20 6.28 2.50
CA ALA A 33 -10.58 5.92 2.81
C ALA A 33 -11.48 6.12 1.58
N ALA A 34 -12.32 5.13 1.30
CA ALA A 34 -13.35 5.21 0.26
C ALA A 34 -14.63 4.50 0.74
N HIS A 35 -15.76 4.77 0.11
CA HIS A 35 -17.03 4.11 0.42
C HIS A 35 -17.68 3.55 -0.85
N PRO A 36 -18.67 2.64 -0.75
CA PRO A 36 -19.42 2.18 -1.91
C PRO A 36 -19.97 3.34 -2.75
N GLU A 37 -19.91 3.19 -4.08
CA GLU A 37 -20.32 4.21 -5.07
C GLU A 37 -19.47 5.49 -5.07
N SER A 38 -18.33 5.51 -4.36
CA SER A 38 -17.35 6.60 -4.51
C SER A 38 -16.40 6.34 -5.68
N VAL A 39 -15.77 7.43 -6.14
CA VAL A 39 -14.69 7.39 -7.12
C VAL A 39 -13.46 8.04 -6.50
N PHE A 40 -12.32 7.39 -6.67
CA PHE A 40 -11.03 7.97 -6.30
C PHE A 40 -10.01 7.71 -7.42
N TYR A 41 -8.87 8.39 -7.33
CA TYR A 41 -7.81 8.32 -8.34
C TYR A 41 -6.51 7.91 -7.68
N ILE A 42 -5.82 6.96 -8.31
CA ILE A 42 -4.44 6.63 -7.97
C ILE A 42 -3.54 7.45 -8.88
N ALA A 43 -2.65 8.24 -8.29
CA ALA A 43 -1.59 8.93 -9.02
C ALA A 43 -0.27 8.16 -8.87
N ILE A 44 0.28 7.72 -9.99
CA ILE A 44 1.62 7.13 -10.07
C ILE A 44 2.54 8.23 -10.57
N VAL A 45 3.34 8.80 -9.66
CA VAL A 45 4.31 9.85 -9.99
C VAL A 45 5.66 9.18 -10.23
N ALA A 46 6.13 9.21 -11.48
CA ALA A 46 7.42 8.70 -11.88
C ALA A 46 8.41 9.85 -12.09
N GLU A 47 9.62 9.69 -11.56
CA GLU A 47 10.73 10.60 -11.78
C GLU A 47 11.76 9.95 -12.71
N ILE A 48 11.92 10.52 -13.90
CA ILE A 48 12.86 10.05 -14.90
C ILE A 48 14.10 10.94 -14.86
N LEU A 49 15.25 10.33 -14.60
CA LEU A 49 16.54 11.02 -14.52
C LEU A 49 16.87 11.78 -15.81
N GLU A 50 17.61 12.88 -15.68
CA GLU A 50 18.07 13.66 -16.82
C GLU A 50 18.88 12.78 -17.80
N GLY A 51 18.72 13.02 -19.10
CA GLY A 51 19.31 12.21 -20.17
C GLY A 51 18.47 10.99 -20.56
N TRP A 52 17.68 10.45 -19.62
CA TRP A 52 16.82 9.29 -19.84
C TRP A 52 15.43 9.67 -20.37
N ALA A 53 14.76 8.69 -20.96
CA ALA A 53 13.40 8.74 -21.42
C ALA A 53 12.78 7.34 -21.37
N ILE A 54 11.45 7.26 -21.22
CA ILE A 54 10.70 6.00 -21.38
C ILE A 54 9.74 6.15 -22.55
N PRO A 55 9.56 5.13 -23.42
CA PRO A 55 8.58 5.20 -24.50
C PRO A 55 7.16 5.44 -23.96
N ALA A 56 6.43 6.35 -24.60
CA ALA A 56 5.05 6.66 -24.25
C ALA A 56 4.12 5.46 -24.47
N ALA A 57 2.93 5.49 -23.87
CA ALA A 57 1.95 4.39 -23.98
C ALA A 57 1.47 4.14 -25.42
N ASP A 58 1.47 5.18 -26.25
CA ASP A 58 1.12 5.14 -27.66
C ASP A 58 2.33 5.06 -28.59
N ALA A 59 3.56 5.00 -28.06
CA ALA A 59 4.78 4.96 -28.85
C ALA A 59 4.78 3.78 -29.82
N ARG A 60 5.07 4.08 -31.09
CA ARG A 60 5.14 3.09 -32.18
C ARG A 60 6.54 3.07 -32.76
N GLY A 61 7.08 1.87 -32.96
CA GLY A 61 8.38 1.68 -33.57
C GLY A 61 8.85 0.24 -33.44
N LYS A 62 9.71 -0.20 -34.36
CA LYS A 62 10.28 -1.55 -34.28
C LYS A 62 11.21 -1.63 -33.07
N GLY A 63 10.96 -2.59 -32.17
CA GLY A 63 11.75 -2.77 -30.95
C GLY A 63 11.46 -1.77 -29.83
N VAL A 64 10.38 -1.00 -29.94
CA VAL A 64 9.90 -0.11 -28.88
C VAL A 64 8.91 -0.85 -27.99
N LEU A 65 9.13 -0.83 -26.69
CA LEU A 65 8.20 -1.34 -25.68
C LEU A 65 7.52 -0.16 -24.97
N PRO A 66 6.23 0.09 -25.27
CA PRO A 66 5.48 1.18 -24.65
C PRO A 66 5.38 1.02 -23.13
N THR A 67 5.42 2.14 -22.42
CA THR A 67 5.08 2.16 -20.98
C THR A 67 3.64 1.70 -20.79
N ARG A 68 3.42 0.72 -19.91
CA ARG A 68 2.10 0.15 -19.62
C ARG A 68 1.89 0.03 -18.12
N ILE A 69 0.74 0.51 -17.66
CA ILE A 69 0.24 0.25 -16.32
C ILE A 69 -0.85 -0.81 -16.41
N SER A 70 -0.72 -1.84 -15.59
CA SER A 70 -1.76 -2.84 -15.38
C SER A 70 -2.14 -2.88 -13.90
N VAL A 71 -3.38 -3.27 -13.62
CA VAL A 71 -3.90 -3.37 -12.26
C VAL A 71 -4.50 -4.75 -12.08
N GLU A 72 -4.13 -5.43 -11.00
CA GLU A 72 -4.75 -6.69 -10.64
C GLU A 72 -6.19 -6.46 -10.15
N SER A 73 -7.08 -7.39 -10.45
CA SER A 73 -8.46 -7.31 -9.97
C SER A 73 -8.51 -7.30 -8.44
N ALA A 74 -9.24 -6.34 -7.88
CA ALA A 74 -9.46 -6.22 -6.44
C ALA A 74 -10.97 -6.28 -6.14
N PRO A 75 -11.44 -7.11 -5.19
CA PRO A 75 -12.87 -7.28 -4.93
C PRO A 75 -13.59 -5.97 -4.58
N GLY A 76 -14.67 -5.66 -5.29
CA GLY A 76 -15.46 -4.44 -5.06
C GLY A 76 -14.90 -3.19 -5.73
N LEU A 77 -13.81 -3.30 -6.51
CA LEU A 77 -13.14 -2.17 -7.15
C LEU A 77 -13.08 -2.38 -8.67
N VAL A 78 -13.56 -1.38 -9.42
CA VAL A 78 -13.51 -1.35 -10.88
C VAL A 78 -12.53 -0.28 -11.32
N PHE A 79 -11.52 -0.67 -12.09
CA PHE A 79 -10.48 0.23 -12.59
C PHE A 79 -10.86 0.77 -13.96
N GLY A 80 -10.78 2.09 -14.12
CA GLY A 80 -10.97 2.77 -15.40
C GLY A 80 -9.75 2.66 -16.31
N GLU A 81 -9.86 3.22 -17.52
CA GLU A 81 -8.70 3.37 -18.41
C GLU A 81 -7.63 4.26 -17.76
N VAL A 82 -6.37 3.84 -17.86
CA VAL A 82 -5.24 4.61 -17.35
C VAL A 82 -5.09 5.88 -18.19
N LEU A 83 -5.10 7.02 -17.52
CA LEU A 83 -4.87 8.30 -18.15
C LEU A 83 -3.37 8.57 -18.17
N TYR A 84 -2.80 8.51 -19.38
CA TYR A 84 -1.42 8.86 -19.63
C TYR A 84 -1.30 10.34 -19.99
N PRO A 85 -0.25 11.04 -19.54
CA PRO A 85 -0.03 12.43 -19.94
C PRO A 85 0.38 12.50 -21.42
N GLN A 86 0.32 13.71 -22.00
CA GLN A 86 0.81 13.94 -23.35
C GLN A 86 2.32 13.67 -23.43
N PRO A 87 2.78 12.85 -24.38
CA PRO A 87 4.19 12.60 -24.56
C PRO A 87 4.90 13.74 -25.30
N GLN A 88 6.23 13.65 -25.33
CA GLN A 88 7.09 14.53 -26.11
C GLN A 88 7.78 13.71 -27.20
N LYS A 89 8.00 14.30 -28.38
CA LYS A 89 8.82 13.69 -29.42
C LYS A 89 10.30 13.92 -29.12
N LYS A 90 11.06 12.83 -29.02
CA LYS A 90 12.52 12.86 -28.87
C LYS A 90 13.18 12.06 -29.99
N TRP A 91 14.21 12.64 -30.60
CA TRP A 91 15.06 11.89 -31.51
C TRP A 91 15.91 10.91 -30.70
N LEU A 92 15.86 9.63 -31.05
CA LEU A 92 16.63 8.58 -30.39
C LEU A 92 17.55 7.92 -31.41
N GLU A 93 18.87 8.06 -31.23
CA GLU A 93 19.87 7.64 -32.19
C GLU A 93 19.83 6.12 -32.42
N PHE A 94 19.59 5.35 -31.36
CA PHE A 94 19.47 3.88 -31.45
C PHE A 94 18.28 3.45 -32.34
N ALA A 95 17.19 4.23 -32.34
CA ALA A 95 15.98 3.94 -33.11
C ALA A 95 16.01 4.57 -34.51
N LYS A 96 16.93 5.52 -34.75
CA LYS A 96 17.03 6.32 -35.98
C LYS A 96 15.71 6.98 -36.37
N THR A 97 14.90 7.36 -35.38
CA THR A 97 13.60 8.02 -35.57
C THR A 97 13.25 8.88 -34.35
N TYR A 98 12.27 9.77 -34.53
CA TYR A 98 11.56 10.37 -33.40
C TYR A 98 10.64 9.35 -32.76
N LEU A 99 10.65 9.29 -31.42
CA LEU A 99 9.74 8.49 -30.62
C LEU A 99 8.98 9.39 -29.64
N GLU A 100 7.71 9.05 -29.42
CA GLU A 100 6.93 9.60 -28.33
C GLU A 100 7.48 9.03 -27.02
N VAL A 101 7.92 9.92 -26.13
CA VAL A 101 8.54 9.55 -24.87
C VAL A 101 8.06 10.43 -23.72
N TYR A 102 8.27 9.94 -22.51
CA TYR A 102 8.21 10.74 -21.30
C TYR A 102 9.62 11.02 -20.74
N THR A 103 9.80 12.20 -20.15
CA THR A 103 11.05 12.68 -19.54
C THR A 103 10.74 13.52 -18.31
N GLY A 104 11.67 13.61 -17.36
CA GLY A 104 11.46 14.38 -16.12
C GLY A 104 10.39 13.75 -15.23
N GLN A 105 9.56 14.59 -14.58
CA GLN A 105 8.45 14.10 -13.77
C GLN A 105 7.22 13.83 -14.63
N VAL A 106 6.61 12.66 -14.41
CA VAL A 106 5.46 12.17 -15.19
C VAL A 106 4.42 11.64 -14.21
N VAL A 107 3.15 11.96 -14.43
CA VAL A 107 2.06 11.49 -13.58
C VAL A 107 1.07 10.68 -14.41
N PHE A 108 0.88 9.42 -14.04
CA PHE A 108 -0.14 8.54 -14.59
C PHE A 108 -1.31 8.43 -13.63
N ILE A 109 -2.54 8.48 -14.13
CA ILE A 109 -3.74 8.43 -13.29
C ILE A 109 -4.53 7.15 -13.58
N VAL A 110 -4.86 6.41 -12.52
CA VAL A 110 -5.77 5.26 -12.59
C VAL A 110 -7.08 5.62 -11.87
N PRO A 111 -8.20 5.82 -12.60
CA PRO A 111 -9.51 5.98 -11.99
C PRO A 111 -9.96 4.68 -11.32
N VAL A 112 -10.53 4.78 -10.12
CA VAL A 112 -11.07 3.64 -9.38
C VAL A 112 -12.50 3.93 -8.95
N HIS A 113 -13.42 3.09 -9.39
CA HIS A 113 -14.82 3.13 -8.98
C HIS A 113 -15.05 2.05 -7.92
N VAL A 114 -15.59 2.44 -6.77
CA VAL A 114 -15.98 1.49 -5.73
C VAL A 114 -17.40 1.01 -6.01
N GLU A 115 -17.56 -0.30 -6.19
CA GLU A 115 -18.87 -0.89 -6.47
C GLU A 115 -19.86 -0.64 -5.33
N LYS A 116 -21.15 -0.62 -5.66
CA LYS A 116 -22.22 -0.43 -4.66
C LYS A 116 -22.22 -1.49 -3.55
N ASP A 117 -21.90 -2.73 -3.91
CA ASP A 117 -21.84 -3.87 -3.01
C ASP A 117 -20.39 -4.22 -2.64
N ALA A 118 -19.45 -3.27 -2.82
CA ALA A 118 -18.05 -3.46 -2.46
C ALA A 118 -17.95 -3.87 -0.98
N PRO A 119 -17.30 -5.01 -0.67
CA PRO A 119 -17.27 -5.46 0.70
C PRO A 119 -16.45 -4.49 1.55
N LEU A 120 -16.87 -4.27 2.80
CA LEU A 120 -16.23 -3.34 3.72
C LEU A 120 -14.86 -3.86 4.21
N GLY A 121 -14.04 -2.94 4.71
CA GLY A 121 -12.72 -3.21 5.28
C GLY A 121 -11.56 -2.96 4.31
N LEU A 122 -10.39 -3.48 4.67
CA LEU A 122 -9.13 -3.21 3.96
C LEU A 122 -9.08 -3.95 2.62
N ARG A 123 -8.76 -3.22 1.54
CA ARG A 123 -8.45 -3.75 0.22
C ARG A 123 -7.04 -3.34 -0.16
N THR A 124 -6.34 -4.28 -0.77
CA THR A 124 -5.01 -4.06 -1.34
C THR A 124 -5.15 -4.03 -2.86
N ILE A 125 -4.56 -3.02 -3.48
CA ILE A 125 -4.51 -2.84 -4.92
C ILE A 125 -3.06 -3.05 -5.34
N HIS A 126 -2.84 -4.00 -6.25
CA HIS A 126 -1.54 -4.27 -6.86
C HIS A 126 -1.51 -3.71 -8.28
N LEU A 127 -0.53 -2.88 -8.57
CA LEU A 127 -0.32 -2.29 -9.90
C LEU A 127 1.07 -2.66 -10.41
N ARG A 128 1.17 -2.87 -11.71
CA ARG A 128 2.45 -3.14 -12.40
C ARG A 128 2.69 -2.03 -13.40
N LEU A 129 3.80 -1.31 -13.24
CA LEU A 129 4.30 -0.36 -14.22
C LEU A 129 5.43 -1.02 -15.02
N GLU A 130 5.11 -1.42 -16.24
CA GLU A 130 6.07 -1.99 -17.20
C GLU A 130 6.63 -0.85 -18.05
N TYR A 131 7.95 -0.74 -18.15
CA TYR A 131 8.61 0.29 -18.96
C TYR A 131 9.97 -0.19 -19.46
N GLN A 132 10.56 0.61 -20.34
CA GLN A 132 11.92 0.44 -20.80
C GLN A 132 12.63 1.79 -20.76
N ALA A 133 13.67 1.90 -19.93
CA ALA A 133 14.47 3.13 -19.86
C ALA A 133 15.44 3.19 -21.05
N CYS A 134 15.45 4.31 -21.74
CA CYS A 134 16.29 4.57 -22.90
C CYS A 134 17.02 5.91 -22.75
N GLU A 135 18.27 5.94 -23.16
CA GLU A 135 19.00 7.18 -23.42
C GLU A 135 19.23 7.32 -24.93
N ALA A 136 20.02 8.30 -25.37
CA ALA A 136 20.19 8.59 -26.80
C ALA A 136 20.72 7.40 -27.61
N LYS A 137 21.65 6.62 -27.04
CA LYS A 137 22.42 5.59 -27.77
C LYS A 137 22.03 4.16 -27.44
N LEU A 138 21.30 3.93 -26.35
CA LEU A 138 20.90 2.59 -25.93
C LEU A 138 19.54 2.60 -25.24
N CYS A 139 18.88 1.44 -25.26
CA CYS A 139 17.79 1.11 -24.36
C CYS A 139 18.21 -0.05 -23.47
N LEU A 140 17.80 0.01 -22.22
CA LEU A 140 17.96 -1.08 -21.27
C LEU A 140 16.95 -2.20 -21.54
N LEU A 141 17.07 -3.31 -20.82
CA LEU A 141 16.03 -4.32 -20.82
C LEU A 141 14.75 -3.76 -20.16
N PRO A 142 13.58 -4.32 -20.50
CA PRO A 142 12.33 -3.93 -19.86
C PRO A 142 12.34 -4.27 -18.38
N GLU A 143 11.74 -3.39 -17.59
CA GLU A 143 11.58 -3.55 -16.14
C GLU A 143 10.11 -3.46 -15.74
N VAL A 144 9.78 -4.07 -14.61
CA VAL A 144 8.45 -4.00 -14.00
C VAL A 144 8.60 -3.49 -12.58
N LEU A 145 7.91 -2.38 -12.29
CA LEU A 145 7.75 -1.88 -10.92
C LEU A 145 6.42 -2.35 -10.37
N GLU A 146 6.50 -3.11 -9.28
CA GLU A 146 5.35 -3.58 -8.51
C GLU A 146 4.98 -2.54 -7.46
N LEU A 147 3.77 -2.00 -7.53
CA LEU A 147 3.26 -0.96 -6.65
C LEU A 147 2.07 -1.51 -5.85
N THR A 148 1.98 -1.14 -4.58
CA THR A 148 0.88 -1.60 -3.71
C THR A 148 0.27 -0.43 -2.94
N ILE A 149 -1.06 -0.34 -2.97
CA ILE A 149 -1.84 0.67 -2.25
C ILE A 149 -2.89 -0.01 -1.39
N ALA A 150 -3.04 0.46 -0.17
CA ALA A 150 -4.06 -0.01 0.76
C ALA A 150 -5.18 1.03 0.89
N VAL A 151 -6.41 0.60 0.60
CA VAL A 151 -7.63 1.41 0.72
C VAL A 151 -8.59 0.74 1.70
N PHE A 152 -9.13 1.51 2.64
CA PHE A 152 -10.12 1.07 3.59
C PHE A 152 -11.52 1.46 3.10
N ILE A 153 -12.34 0.46 2.78
CA ILE A 153 -13.73 0.66 2.37
C ILE A 153 -14.62 0.72 3.61
N PHE A 154 -15.14 1.91 3.92
CA PHE A 154 -16.02 2.12 5.06
C PHE A 154 -17.49 2.23 4.62
N PRO A 155 -18.47 2.02 5.53
CA PRO A 155 -19.88 2.18 5.20
C PRO A 155 -20.15 3.58 4.63
N LYS A 156 -20.97 3.66 3.57
CA LYS A 156 -21.40 4.95 3.01
C LYS A 156 -21.99 5.83 4.11
N PRO A 157 -21.55 7.09 4.28
CA PRO A 157 -22.12 8.00 5.27
C PRO A 157 -23.65 8.11 5.10
N GLY A 158 -24.39 7.95 6.19
CA GLY A 158 -25.86 8.00 6.17
C GLY A 158 -26.55 6.69 5.73
N ALA A 159 -25.81 5.67 5.30
CA ALA A 159 -26.36 4.32 5.22
C ALA A 159 -26.47 3.77 6.64
N SER A 160 -27.70 3.55 7.11
CA SER A 160 -27.99 2.90 8.39
C SER A 160 -27.62 1.41 8.34
N THR A 161 -26.32 1.12 8.24
CA THR A 161 -25.79 -0.22 8.46
C THR A 161 -25.47 -0.30 9.93
N SER A 162 -26.39 -0.86 10.71
CA SER A 162 -26.04 -1.34 12.04
C SER A 162 -24.87 -2.32 11.87
N LEU A 163 -23.67 -1.87 12.21
CA LEU A 163 -22.66 -2.75 12.79
C LEU A 163 -23.26 -3.24 14.10
N SER A 164 -24.21 -4.17 13.99
CA SER A 164 -24.82 -4.82 15.13
C SER A 164 -23.69 -5.60 15.78
N ALA A 165 -23.15 -5.03 16.85
CA ALA A 165 -22.46 -5.77 17.88
C ALA A 165 -23.25 -7.06 18.11
N SER A 166 -22.58 -8.21 17.97
CA SER A 166 -23.15 -9.52 18.23
C SER A 166 -23.86 -9.51 19.59
N PRO A 167 -25.19 -9.66 19.66
CA PRO A 167 -25.88 -9.75 20.92
C PRO A 167 -25.89 -11.22 21.33
N GLN A 168 -24.87 -11.66 22.07
CA GLN A 168 -24.98 -12.83 22.97
C GLN A 168 -23.76 -13.03 23.88
N ALA A 169 -23.51 -12.09 24.78
CA ALA A 169 -23.06 -12.47 26.12
C ALA A 169 -24.29 -13.08 26.86
N ARG A 170 -24.58 -14.34 26.56
CA ARG A 170 -25.58 -15.13 27.28
C ARG A 170 -25.10 -15.23 28.74
N ARG A 171 -25.70 -14.44 29.63
CA ARG A 171 -25.60 -14.64 31.08
C ARG A 171 -25.95 -16.11 31.35
N VAL A 172 -24.94 -16.92 31.64
CA VAL A 172 -25.15 -18.27 32.16
C VAL A 172 -25.74 -18.08 33.55
N ASN A 173 -27.04 -18.33 33.68
CA ASN A 173 -27.68 -18.40 34.98
C ASN A 173 -27.00 -19.51 35.79
N HIS A 174 -26.65 -19.13 37.03
CA HIS A 174 -26.12 -19.96 38.08
C HIS A 174 -26.85 -21.32 38.18
N PRO A 175 -26.15 -22.47 38.24
CA PRO A 175 -26.80 -23.74 38.51
C PRO A 175 -27.33 -23.76 39.96
N PRO A 176 -28.45 -24.46 40.24
CA PRO A 176 -28.97 -24.55 41.59
C PRO A 176 -28.00 -25.33 42.49
N ARG A 177 -27.84 -24.87 43.74
CA ARG A 177 -27.08 -25.56 44.79
C ARG A 177 -27.61 -26.99 44.93
N LEU A 178 -26.77 -27.97 44.61
CA LEU A 178 -26.97 -29.35 45.02
C LEU A 178 -26.80 -29.43 46.54
N GLN A 179 -27.91 -29.61 47.25
CA GLN A 179 -27.90 -30.03 48.65
C GLN A 179 -27.48 -31.50 48.69
N TRP A 180 -26.29 -31.77 49.20
CA TRP A 180 -25.84 -33.13 49.50
C TRP A 180 -26.55 -33.61 50.77
N THR A 181 -27.45 -34.58 50.64
CA THR A 181 -27.94 -35.36 51.77
C THR A 181 -26.99 -36.53 52.00
N LEU A 182 -26.42 -36.58 53.20
CA LEU A 182 -25.59 -37.69 53.69
C LEU A 182 -26.48 -38.91 53.94
N ARG A 183 -26.12 -40.05 53.36
CA ARG A 183 -26.43 -41.39 53.85
C ARG A 183 -25.23 -42.28 53.65
#